data_AF-A0A2R6NHF7-F1
#
_entry.id   AF-A0A2R6NHF7-F1
#
_cell.length_a   1.000
_cell.length_b   1.000
_cell.length_c   1.000
_cell.angle_alpha   90.00
_cell.angle_beta   90.00
_cell.angle_gamma   90.00
#
_symmetry.space_group_name_H-M   'P 1'
#
loop_
_entity.id
_entity.type
_entity.pdbx_description
1 polymer ?
#
loop_
_entity_poly.entity_id
_entity_poly.type
_entity_poly.pdbx_seq_one_letter_code
_entity_poly.pdbx_strand_id
1 'polypeptide(L)'
;MSNQKNELLLRVNELEKQIRDSSIINDYLQRQNRDVVNELDKTKNELVEHTKAADRRVVCLIDGDGTIFSLSQIAQGVPGGRSVAAKLTEAIRQYLPSDQFQLHVWLYFNKRGLSETLRRCDRRDAADGLEAFVWGFNQAAERFMMVDVGAGKEVVDAKVKAYLEDEIKASQTIKVIFSGCHDTGYLTTIRSIITGGYEQKLVLMPGYAEMAAGFYALNLPTLIIPELFEPEKFNTSTPTFPLVPPGLPTDQARPRSITTSSAGSPKLPQSYTAVVQTPATPGAYRRSSPTQRKARHIDPSKVRSVRLEMVVATATSAQILKSAFITKPGRANSLEDLREAMQAGMHAE
;
A
#
# COMPACT_ATOMS: atom_id res chain seq x y z
N MET A 1 -16.86 72.61 -31.10
CA MET A 1 -17.98 72.37 -30.15
C MET A 1 -18.97 71.32 -30.67
N SER A 2 -19.59 71.49 -31.85
CA SER A 2 -20.59 70.53 -32.37
C SER A 2 -20.03 69.12 -32.69
N ASN A 3 -18.87 69.01 -33.36
CA ASN A 3 -18.26 67.72 -33.69
C ASN A 3 -17.84 66.90 -32.46
N GLN A 4 -17.25 67.55 -31.46
CA GLN A 4 -16.78 66.88 -30.24
C GLN A 4 -17.94 66.32 -29.41
N LYS A 5 -19.09 67.02 -29.41
CA LYS A 5 -20.33 66.55 -28.77
C LYS A 5 -20.90 65.31 -29.48
N ASN A 6 -20.87 65.28 -30.81
CA ASN A 6 -21.33 64.13 -31.59
C ASN A 6 -20.42 62.90 -31.40
N GLU A 7 -19.11 63.11 -31.33
CA GLU A 7 -18.12 62.05 -31.05
C GLU A 7 -18.30 61.43 -29.66
N LEU A 8 -18.53 62.27 -28.64
CA LEU A 8 -18.87 61.81 -27.29
C LEU A 8 -20.18 61.02 -27.26
N LEU A 9 -21.20 61.46 -27.99
CA LEU A 9 -22.50 60.77 -28.05
C LEU A 9 -22.36 59.37 -28.67
N LEU A 10 -21.56 59.25 -29.74
CA LEU A 10 -21.26 57.97 -30.37
C LEU A 10 -20.51 57.04 -29.42
N ARG A 11 -19.54 57.56 -28.66
CA ARG A 11 -18.78 56.75 -27.70
C ARG A 11 -19.64 56.28 -26.53
N VAL A 12 -20.55 57.11 -26.03
CA VAL A 12 -21.50 56.73 -24.98
C VAL A 12 -22.41 55.61 -25.48
N ASN A 13 -23.01 55.75 -26.67
CA ASN A 13 -23.87 54.71 -27.24
C ASN A 13 -23.13 53.37 -27.45
N GLU A 14 -21.87 53.43 -27.88
CA GLU A 14 -21.02 52.24 -28.05
C GLU A 14 -20.69 51.58 -26.71
N LEU A 15 -20.33 52.36 -25.68
CA LEU A 15 -20.08 51.84 -24.34
C LEU A 15 -21.34 51.23 -23.71
N GLU A 16 -22.49 51.87 -23.88
CA GLU A 16 -23.76 51.31 -23.43
C GLU A 16 -24.08 49.99 -24.11
N LYS A 17 -23.77 49.85 -25.41
CA LYS A 17 -23.91 48.60 -26.13
C LYS A 17 -22.97 47.53 -25.58
N GLN A 18 -21.70 47.86 -25.35
CA GLN A 18 -20.72 46.94 -24.78
C GLN A 18 -21.09 46.46 -23.37
N ILE A 19 -21.65 47.36 -22.54
CA ILE A 19 -22.15 47.00 -21.20
C ILE A 19 -23.32 46.03 -21.31
N ARG A 20 -24.28 46.27 -22.22
CA ARG A 20 -25.41 45.36 -22.47
C ARG A 20 -24.93 43.98 -22.91
N ASP A 21 -24.02 43.93 -23.89
CA ASP A 21 -23.50 42.68 -24.43
C ASP A 21 -22.70 41.91 -23.36
N SER A 22 -21.87 42.61 -22.57
CA SER A 22 -21.13 42.03 -21.45
C SER A 22 -22.05 41.49 -20.36
N SER A 23 -23.17 42.18 -20.06
CA SER A 23 -24.15 41.71 -19.09
C SER A 23 -24.78 40.39 -19.54
N ILE A 24 -25.12 40.24 -20.81
CA ILE A 24 -25.68 39.00 -21.37
C ILE A 24 -24.69 37.84 -21.26
N ILE A 25 -23.41 38.10 -21.59
CA ILE A 25 -22.35 37.10 -21.48
C ILE A 25 -22.13 36.69 -20.02
N ASN A 26 -22.12 37.65 -19.09
CA ASN A 26 -21.94 37.35 -17.67
C ASN A 26 -23.10 36.51 -17.13
N ASP A 27 -24.35 36.83 -17.49
CA ASP A 27 -25.52 36.03 -17.14
C ASP A 27 -25.43 34.61 -17.70
N TYR A 28 -24.96 34.45 -18.95
CA TYR A 28 -24.73 33.14 -19.55
C TYR A 28 -23.65 32.33 -18.80
N LEU A 29 -22.51 32.96 -18.50
CA LEU A 29 -21.42 32.32 -17.77
C LEU A 29 -21.82 31.96 -16.33
N GLN A 30 -22.63 32.78 -15.68
CA GLN A 30 -23.16 32.48 -14.34
C GLN A 30 -24.10 31.27 -14.38
N ARG A 31 -24.95 31.15 -15.40
CA ARG A 31 -25.81 29.96 -15.59
C ARG A 31 -24.98 28.70 -15.82
N GLN A 32 -24.00 28.76 -16.72
CA GLN A 32 -23.10 27.63 -16.99
C GLN A 32 -22.32 27.20 -15.74
N ASN A 33 -21.76 28.16 -14.98
CA ASN A 33 -21.09 27.85 -13.72
C ASN A 33 -22.02 27.18 -12.71
N ARG A 34 -23.27 27.66 -12.61
CA ARG A 34 -24.26 27.04 -11.73
C ARG A 34 -24.60 25.61 -12.15
N ASP A 35 -24.76 25.38 -13.46
CA ASP A 35 -25.08 24.04 -13.98
C ASP A 35 -23.92 23.07 -13.74
N VAL A 36 -22.67 23.50 -13.95
CA VAL A 36 -21.46 22.71 -13.64
C VAL A 36 -21.36 22.42 -12.15
N VAL A 37 -21.60 23.40 -11.27
CA VAL A 37 -21.59 23.19 -9.82
C VAL A 37 -22.66 22.19 -9.40
N ASN A 38 -23.87 22.30 -9.95
CA ASN A 38 -24.96 21.37 -9.65
C ASN A 38 -24.64 19.94 -10.11
N GLU A 39 -24.03 19.79 -11.30
CA GLU A 39 -23.62 18.48 -11.82
C GLU A 39 -22.48 17.87 -11.00
N LEU A 40 -21.53 18.69 -10.56
CA LEU A 40 -20.46 18.28 -9.67
C LEU A 40 -21.00 17.80 -8.32
N ASP A 41 -21.94 18.55 -7.72
CA ASP A 41 -22.58 18.17 -6.45
C ASP A 41 -23.40 16.89 -6.61
N LYS A 42 -24.11 16.72 -7.71
CA LYS A 42 -24.85 15.49 -8.01
C LYS A 42 -23.91 14.30 -8.12
N THR A 43 -22.83 14.42 -8.91
CA THR A 43 -21.84 13.34 -9.09
C THR A 43 -21.14 13.01 -7.78
N LYS A 44 -20.81 14.02 -6.97
CA LYS A 44 -20.22 13.85 -5.64
C LYS A 44 -21.17 13.10 -4.71
N ASN A 45 -22.46 13.47 -4.70
CA ASN A 45 -23.45 12.79 -3.88
C ASN A 45 -23.67 11.35 -4.34
N GLU A 46 -23.73 11.09 -5.65
CA GLU A 46 -23.81 9.72 -6.19
C GLU A 46 -22.58 8.88 -5.79
N LEU A 47 -21.37 9.46 -5.82
CA LEU A 47 -20.15 8.80 -5.39
C LEU A 47 -20.14 8.50 -3.88
N VAL A 48 -20.63 9.44 -3.06
CA VAL A 48 -20.77 9.27 -1.61
C VAL A 48 -21.81 8.20 -1.29
N GLU A 49 -22.95 8.19 -1.99
CA GLU A 49 -23.99 7.19 -1.85
C GLU A 49 -23.52 5.79 -2.28
N HIS A 50 -22.68 5.71 -3.31
CA HIS A 50 -22.01 4.48 -3.73
C HIS A 50 -20.91 4.01 -2.77
N THR A 51 -20.42 4.87 -1.87
CA THR A 51 -19.39 4.54 -0.86
C THR A 51 -19.97 4.45 0.56
N LYS A 52 -21.30 4.24 0.67
CA LYS A 52 -22.01 4.01 1.94
C LYS A 52 -21.28 2.97 2.81
N ALA A 53 -21.50 3.09 4.12
CA ALA A 53 -20.82 2.37 5.21
C ALA A 53 -20.57 0.85 5.02
N ALA A 54 -21.35 0.17 4.17
CA ALA A 54 -21.11 -1.23 3.81
C ALA A 54 -19.76 -1.45 3.09
N ASP A 55 -19.25 -0.46 2.34
CA ASP A 55 -18.00 -0.59 1.59
C ASP A 55 -16.79 0.01 2.33
N ARG A 56 -17.01 0.82 3.38
CA ARG A 56 -15.91 1.39 4.17
C ARG A 56 -15.21 0.29 4.97
N ARG A 57 -13.88 0.25 4.88
CA ARG A 57 -13.06 -0.71 5.64
C ARG A 57 -11.87 -0.08 6.35
N VAL A 58 -11.50 -0.70 7.45
CA VAL A 58 -10.24 -0.47 8.16
C VAL A 58 -9.39 -1.71 7.96
N VAL A 59 -8.14 -1.51 7.56
CA VAL A 59 -7.19 -2.61 7.34
C VAL A 59 -6.10 -2.54 8.39
N CYS A 60 -5.87 -3.63 9.11
CA CYS A 60 -4.73 -3.82 9.98
C CYS A 60 -3.73 -4.74 9.27
N LEU A 61 -2.54 -4.20 8.97
CA LEU A 61 -1.42 -4.92 8.37
C LEU A 61 -0.36 -5.16 9.42
N ILE A 62 -0.07 -6.44 9.69
CA ILE A 62 0.90 -6.86 10.70
C ILE A 62 2.05 -7.58 10.01
N ASP A 63 3.26 -7.09 10.25
CA ASP A 63 4.48 -7.83 9.93
C ASP A 63 4.77 -8.79 11.09
N GLY A 64 4.42 -10.05 10.90
CA GLY A 64 4.58 -11.10 11.91
C GLY A 64 5.95 -11.75 11.94
N ASP A 65 6.92 -11.30 11.12
CA ASP A 65 8.32 -11.75 11.23
C ASP A 65 9.03 -10.97 12.34
N GLY A 66 8.77 -9.66 12.38
CA GLY A 66 9.36 -8.79 13.40
C GLY A 66 8.40 -8.29 14.46
N THR A 67 7.10 -8.60 14.42
CA THR A 67 6.15 -8.29 15.52
C THR A 67 5.45 -9.57 16.00
N ILE A 68 5.81 -10.06 17.19
CA ILE A 68 5.32 -11.34 17.71
C ILE A 68 4.25 -11.11 18.77
N PHE A 69 3.10 -11.80 18.65
CA PHE A 69 2.06 -11.77 19.69
C PHE A 69 2.55 -12.34 21.01
N SER A 70 1.86 -12.00 22.10
CA SER A 70 2.24 -12.53 23.42
C SER A 70 2.36 -14.05 23.41
N LEU A 71 3.47 -14.57 23.94
CA LEU A 71 3.80 -15.98 24.01
C LEU A 71 2.80 -16.75 24.84
N SER A 72 2.23 -16.11 25.87
CA SER A 72 1.16 -16.68 26.68
C SER A 72 -0.12 -16.92 25.86
N GLN A 73 -0.41 -16.05 24.88
CA GLN A 73 -1.53 -16.21 23.97
C GLN A 73 -1.21 -17.27 22.91
N ILE A 74 0.01 -17.26 22.36
CA ILE A 74 0.43 -18.27 21.38
C ILE A 74 0.38 -19.69 22.00
N ALA A 75 0.89 -19.85 23.23
CA ALA A 75 0.90 -21.12 23.94
C ALA A 75 -0.51 -21.69 24.22
N GLN A 76 -1.52 -20.83 24.33
CA GLN A 76 -2.91 -21.26 24.49
C GLN A 76 -3.51 -21.87 23.21
N GLY A 77 -2.85 -21.78 22.06
CA GLY A 77 -3.36 -22.32 20.81
C GLY A 77 -4.66 -21.64 20.37
N VAL A 78 -5.69 -22.43 20.01
CA VAL A 78 -6.96 -21.91 19.46
C VAL A 78 -7.62 -20.83 20.33
N PRO A 79 -7.81 -21.03 21.65
CA PRO A 79 -8.30 -19.98 22.55
C PRO A 79 -7.51 -18.67 22.47
N GLY A 80 -6.18 -18.75 22.46
CA GLY A 80 -5.32 -17.57 22.40
C GLY A 80 -5.44 -16.82 21.07
N GLY A 81 -5.51 -17.54 19.95
CA GLY A 81 -5.73 -16.94 18.63
C GLY A 81 -7.05 -16.16 18.55
N ARG A 82 -8.14 -16.72 19.12
CA ARG A 82 -9.44 -16.05 19.20
C ARG A 82 -9.43 -14.85 20.13
N SER A 83 -8.77 -14.98 21.29
CA SER A 83 -8.58 -13.91 22.27
C SER A 83 -7.86 -12.70 21.66
N VAL A 84 -6.74 -12.93 20.97
CA VAL A 84 -5.98 -11.88 20.27
C VAL A 84 -6.84 -11.20 19.20
N ALA A 85 -7.59 -11.97 18.40
CA ALA A 85 -8.46 -11.40 17.37
C ALA A 85 -9.59 -10.53 17.98
N ALA A 86 -10.17 -10.96 19.10
CA ALA A 86 -11.16 -10.17 19.84
C ALA A 86 -10.55 -8.88 20.38
N LYS A 87 -9.35 -8.95 20.98
CA LYS A 87 -8.62 -7.81 21.54
C LYS A 87 -8.27 -6.77 20.48
N LEU A 88 -7.82 -7.20 19.30
CA LEU A 88 -7.61 -6.34 18.13
C LEU A 88 -8.90 -5.65 17.70
N THR A 89 -9.99 -6.42 17.59
CA THR A 89 -11.29 -5.89 17.18
C THR A 89 -11.79 -4.82 18.15
N GLU A 90 -11.72 -5.10 19.45
CA GLU A 90 -12.14 -4.18 20.50
C GLU A 90 -11.31 -2.89 20.47
N ALA A 91 -9.99 -2.99 20.50
CA ALA A 91 -9.10 -1.82 20.53
C ALA A 91 -9.28 -0.94 19.28
N ILE A 92 -9.40 -1.54 18.10
CA ILE A 92 -9.57 -0.79 16.84
C ILE A 92 -10.95 -0.09 16.80
N ARG A 93 -12.01 -0.76 17.27
CA ARG A 93 -13.34 -0.14 17.35
C ARG A 93 -13.41 0.96 18.41
N GLN A 94 -12.69 0.83 19.53
CA GLN A 94 -12.57 1.89 20.53
C GLN A 94 -11.78 3.09 19.98
N TYR A 95 -10.76 2.84 19.16
CA TYR A 95 -9.99 3.91 18.51
C TYR A 95 -10.78 4.65 17.42
N LEU A 96 -11.75 3.98 16.77
CA LEU A 96 -12.62 4.54 15.72
C LEU A 96 -14.11 4.35 16.06
N PRO A 97 -14.62 4.99 17.13
CA PRO A 97 -15.94 4.67 17.70
C PRO A 97 -17.11 5.12 16.82
N SER A 98 -16.91 6.15 16.02
CA SER A 98 -17.97 6.80 15.23
C SER A 98 -18.11 6.25 13.80
N ASP A 99 -17.26 5.29 13.42
CA ASP A 99 -17.21 4.77 12.06
C ASP A 99 -17.86 3.38 11.97
N GLN A 100 -18.87 3.24 11.11
CA GLN A 100 -19.28 1.93 10.63
C GLN A 100 -18.30 1.48 9.54
N PHE A 101 -17.58 0.38 9.80
CA PHE A 101 -16.61 -0.19 8.87
C PHE A 101 -16.50 -1.71 9.00
N GLN A 102 -16.04 -2.34 7.92
CA GLN A 102 -15.54 -3.71 7.93
C GLN A 102 -14.08 -3.73 8.39
N LEU A 103 -13.75 -4.56 9.38
CA LEU A 103 -12.37 -4.74 9.83
C LEU A 103 -11.71 -5.89 9.09
N HIS A 104 -10.57 -5.62 8.47
CA HIS A 104 -9.72 -6.61 7.83
C HIS A 104 -8.40 -6.66 8.61
N VAL A 105 -7.95 -7.84 9.00
CA VAL A 105 -6.66 -8.00 9.70
C VAL A 105 -5.83 -9.03 8.96
N TRP A 106 -4.72 -8.59 8.40
CA TRP A 106 -3.80 -9.43 7.64
C TRP A 106 -2.43 -9.41 8.28
N LEU A 107 -1.95 -10.59 8.63
CA LEU A 107 -0.63 -10.82 9.18
C LEU A 107 0.14 -11.73 8.25
N TYR A 108 1.34 -11.30 7.87
CA TYR A 108 2.25 -12.09 7.05
C TYR A 108 3.45 -12.49 7.88
N PHE A 109 3.83 -13.76 7.83
CA PHE A 109 4.94 -14.28 8.63
C PHE A 109 5.53 -15.53 7.98
N ASN A 110 6.76 -15.88 8.36
CA ASN A 110 7.34 -17.19 8.05
C ASN A 110 7.05 -18.13 9.22
N LYS A 111 6.05 -19.01 9.08
CA LYS A 111 5.60 -19.89 10.18
C LYS A 111 6.72 -20.80 10.66
N ARG A 112 7.47 -21.40 9.73
CA ARG A 112 8.58 -22.31 10.06
C ARG A 112 9.70 -21.54 10.78
N GLY A 113 10.09 -20.39 10.24
CA GLY A 113 11.11 -19.53 10.83
C GLY A 113 10.76 -19.11 12.26
N LEU A 114 9.52 -18.64 12.47
CA LEU A 114 9.05 -18.26 13.80
C LEU A 114 9.04 -19.45 14.77
N SER A 115 8.52 -20.62 14.36
CA SER A 115 8.53 -21.82 15.21
C SER A 115 9.94 -22.23 15.62
N GLU A 116 10.89 -22.22 14.68
CA GLU A 116 12.30 -22.54 14.97
C GLU A 116 12.91 -21.52 15.93
N THR A 117 12.68 -20.22 15.74
CA THR A 117 13.14 -19.17 16.64
C THR A 117 12.59 -19.34 18.05
N LEU A 118 11.29 -19.61 18.20
CA LEU A 118 10.66 -19.88 19.49
C LEU A 118 11.32 -21.06 20.21
N ARG A 119 11.63 -22.15 19.51
CA ARG A 119 12.33 -23.30 20.09
C ARG A 119 13.77 -22.97 20.51
N ARG A 120 14.49 -22.17 19.70
CA ARG A 120 15.87 -21.75 20.01
C ARG A 120 15.92 -20.84 21.24
N CYS A 121 14.89 -20.02 21.46
CA CYS A 121 14.76 -19.14 22.63
C CYS A 121 14.07 -19.81 23.84
N ASP A 122 13.98 -21.13 23.86
CA ASP A 122 13.34 -21.93 24.91
C ASP A 122 11.89 -21.53 25.23
N ARG A 123 11.14 -21.13 24.19
CA ARG A 123 9.69 -20.85 24.25
C ARG A 123 8.90 -22.01 23.67
N ARG A 124 9.07 -23.20 24.27
CA ARG A 124 8.52 -24.46 23.74
C ARG A 124 7.00 -24.47 23.69
N ASP A 125 6.35 -24.04 24.76
CA ASP A 125 4.87 -24.00 24.83
C ASP A 125 4.28 -23.14 23.72
N ALA A 126 4.88 -21.97 23.44
CA ALA A 126 4.48 -21.11 22.33
C ALA A 126 4.78 -21.75 20.97
N ALA A 127 5.94 -22.39 20.80
CA ALA A 127 6.28 -23.09 19.56
C ALA A 127 5.30 -24.23 19.25
N ASP A 128 4.87 -24.97 20.27
CA ASP A 128 3.93 -26.08 20.17
C ASP A 128 2.48 -25.59 19.96
N GLY A 129 2.11 -24.46 20.57
CA GLY A 129 0.80 -23.83 20.42
C GLY A 129 0.60 -23.04 19.11
N LEU A 130 1.69 -22.65 18.42
CA LEU A 130 1.65 -21.73 17.28
C LEU A 130 0.68 -22.13 16.16
N GLU A 131 0.63 -23.41 15.80
CA GLU A 131 -0.25 -23.87 14.74
C GLU A 131 -1.74 -23.76 15.14
N ALA A 132 -2.07 -24.20 16.35
CA ALA A 132 -3.41 -24.07 16.91
C ALA A 132 -3.81 -22.59 17.08
N PHE A 133 -2.85 -21.73 17.44
CA PHE A 133 -3.06 -20.29 17.54
C PHE A 133 -3.46 -19.68 16.19
N VAL A 134 -2.74 -20.02 15.12
CA VAL A 134 -3.06 -19.57 13.74
C VAL A 134 -4.48 -19.97 13.34
N TRP A 135 -4.90 -21.20 13.65
CA TRP A 135 -6.27 -21.64 13.41
C TRP A 135 -7.29 -20.82 14.19
N GLY A 136 -7.03 -20.61 15.48
CA GLY A 136 -7.89 -19.80 16.34
C GLY A 136 -8.08 -18.38 15.83
N PHE A 137 -6.98 -17.74 15.40
CA PHE A 137 -7.00 -16.39 14.85
C PHE A 137 -7.78 -16.33 13.53
N ASN A 138 -7.47 -17.22 12.57
CA ASN A 138 -8.12 -17.22 11.25
C ASN A 138 -9.62 -17.54 11.32
N GLN A 139 -10.05 -18.33 12.31
CA GLN A 139 -11.46 -18.69 12.50
C GLN A 139 -12.23 -17.66 13.34
N ALA A 140 -11.55 -16.69 13.97
CA ALA A 140 -12.20 -15.75 14.86
C ALA A 140 -13.15 -14.79 14.14
N ALA A 141 -12.84 -14.42 12.88
CA ALA A 141 -13.68 -13.59 12.03
C ALA A 141 -13.35 -13.80 10.55
N GLU A 142 -14.34 -13.55 9.68
CA GLU A 142 -14.25 -13.83 8.23
C GLU A 142 -13.09 -13.15 7.49
N ARG A 143 -12.57 -12.04 8.05
CA ARG A 143 -11.54 -11.21 7.42
C ARG A 143 -10.24 -11.13 8.20
N PHE A 144 -10.02 -12.09 9.10
CA PHE A 144 -8.79 -12.26 9.84
C PHE A 144 -7.96 -13.35 9.18
N MET A 145 -6.74 -13.01 8.79
CA MET A 145 -5.85 -13.91 8.07
C MET A 145 -4.41 -13.77 8.55
N MET A 146 -3.88 -14.86 9.09
CA MET A 146 -2.45 -15.11 9.24
C MET A 146 -2.00 -15.98 8.06
N VAL A 147 -1.10 -15.44 7.25
CA VAL A 147 -0.63 -16.03 6.01
C VAL A 147 0.84 -16.40 6.17
N ASP A 148 1.13 -17.70 6.09
CA ASP A 148 2.50 -18.19 5.99
C ASP A 148 3.04 -17.89 4.59
N VAL A 149 4.07 -17.04 4.50
CA VAL A 149 4.71 -16.70 3.22
C VAL A 149 5.81 -17.68 2.83
N GLY A 150 6.15 -18.61 3.72
CA GLY A 150 7.22 -19.59 3.52
C GLY A 150 8.62 -19.01 3.76
N ALA A 151 9.62 -19.74 3.28
CA ALA A 151 11.03 -19.39 3.50
C ALA A 151 11.53 -18.36 2.50
N GLY A 152 12.33 -17.41 2.98
CA GLY A 152 13.00 -16.41 2.17
C GLY A 152 13.28 -15.16 2.98
N LYS A 153 14.36 -14.46 2.67
CA LYS A 153 14.68 -13.18 3.32
C LYS A 153 13.80 -12.09 2.71
N GLU A 154 13.26 -11.19 3.52
CA GLU A 154 12.53 -9.99 3.07
C GLU A 154 11.23 -10.28 2.27
N VAL A 155 10.76 -11.53 2.26
CA VAL A 155 9.51 -11.93 1.58
C VAL A 155 8.30 -11.35 2.29
N VAL A 156 8.32 -11.36 3.63
CA VAL A 156 7.29 -10.74 4.47
C VAL A 156 7.26 -9.24 4.19
N ASP A 157 8.41 -8.56 4.27
CA ASP A 157 8.51 -7.12 4.06
C ASP A 157 8.00 -6.70 2.68
N ALA A 158 8.38 -7.42 1.62
CA ALA A 158 7.91 -7.15 0.27
C ALA A 158 6.38 -7.29 0.15
N LYS A 159 5.81 -8.33 0.78
CA LYS A 159 4.35 -8.56 0.79
C LYS A 159 3.63 -7.43 1.53
N VAL A 160 4.11 -7.10 2.72
CA VAL A 160 3.54 -6.05 3.58
C VAL A 160 3.61 -4.69 2.89
N LYS A 161 4.75 -4.32 2.29
CA LYS A 161 4.93 -3.05 1.54
C LYS A 161 3.93 -2.94 0.38
N ALA A 162 3.78 -4.01 -0.41
CA ALA A 162 2.84 -4.02 -1.53
C ALA A 162 1.39 -3.76 -1.07
N TYR A 163 0.91 -4.51 -0.07
CA TYR A 163 -0.47 -4.31 0.42
C TYR A 163 -0.65 -2.98 1.15
N LEU A 164 0.38 -2.46 1.82
CA LEU A 164 0.34 -1.14 2.43
C LEU A 164 0.12 -0.06 1.35
N GLU A 165 0.85 -0.12 0.24
CA GLU A 165 0.70 0.82 -0.87
C GLU A 165 -0.65 0.73 -1.57
N ASP A 166 -1.21 -0.48 -1.72
CA ASP A 166 -2.53 -0.68 -2.31
C ASP A 166 -3.64 -0.14 -1.40
N GLU A 167 -3.61 -0.52 -0.13
CA GLU A 167 -4.68 -0.20 0.81
C GLU A 167 -4.71 1.27 1.21
N ILE A 168 -3.56 1.94 1.28
CA ILE A 168 -3.54 3.36 1.62
C ILE A 168 -4.18 4.22 0.51
N LYS A 169 -4.01 3.81 -0.75
CA LYS A 169 -4.56 4.49 -1.94
C LYS A 169 -6.02 4.11 -2.21
N ALA A 170 -6.48 2.96 -1.72
CA ALA A 170 -7.85 2.50 -1.93
C ALA A 170 -8.88 3.47 -1.31
N SER A 171 -9.87 3.89 -2.11
CA SER A 171 -10.92 4.85 -1.68
C SER A 171 -11.77 4.31 -0.53
N GLN A 172 -12.07 3.01 -0.56
CA GLN A 172 -12.86 2.29 0.44
C GLN A 172 -12.13 2.11 1.78
N THR A 173 -10.80 2.17 1.78
CA THR A 173 -9.99 2.00 2.99
C THR A 173 -9.81 3.36 3.67
N ILE A 174 -10.51 3.53 4.80
CA ILE A 174 -10.54 4.79 5.54
C ILE A 174 -9.36 4.95 6.48
N LYS A 175 -8.82 3.84 7.00
CA LYS A 175 -7.64 3.78 7.85
C LYS A 175 -6.84 2.52 7.59
N VAL A 176 -5.53 2.64 7.66
CA VAL A 176 -4.58 1.52 7.69
C VAL A 176 -3.85 1.56 9.02
N ILE A 177 -3.98 0.49 9.81
CA ILE A 177 -3.27 0.29 11.06
C ILE A 177 -2.07 -0.60 10.75
N PHE A 178 -0.87 -0.08 10.94
CA PHE A 178 0.36 -0.70 10.46
C PHE A 178 1.28 -1.12 11.60
N SER A 179 1.65 -2.41 11.65
CA SER A 179 2.52 -2.98 12.68
C SER A 179 3.83 -3.56 12.10
N GLY A 180 4.59 -2.69 11.45
CA GLY A 180 5.98 -2.95 11.01
C GLY A 180 6.97 -1.94 11.58
N CYS A 181 6.66 -1.34 12.74
CA CYS A 181 7.47 -0.28 13.35
C CYS A 181 8.82 -0.75 13.92
N HIS A 182 9.15 -2.03 13.79
CA HIS A 182 10.38 -2.63 14.31
C HIS A 182 11.56 -2.58 13.32
N ASP A 183 11.27 -2.34 12.02
CA ASP A 183 12.24 -2.32 10.92
C ASP A 183 12.27 -0.96 10.22
N THR A 184 13.47 -0.39 10.08
CA THR A 184 13.69 0.88 9.38
C THR A 184 13.48 0.75 7.86
N GLY A 185 13.46 -0.47 7.33
CA GLY A 185 13.16 -0.77 5.93
C GLY A 185 11.78 -0.30 5.45
N TYR A 186 10.84 -0.03 6.36
CA TYR A 186 9.52 0.54 6.04
C TYR A 186 9.50 2.07 5.97
N LEU A 187 10.51 2.77 6.52
CA LEU A 187 10.49 4.24 6.60
C LEU A 187 10.40 4.91 5.23
N THR A 188 11.07 4.35 4.22
CA THR A 188 11.02 4.90 2.84
C THR A 188 9.60 4.83 2.28
N THR A 189 8.92 3.69 2.45
CA THR A 189 7.53 3.51 2.02
C THR A 189 6.59 4.45 2.78
N ILE A 190 6.75 4.57 4.09
CA ILE A 190 5.90 5.45 4.92
C ILE A 190 6.13 6.93 4.56
N ARG A 191 7.37 7.36 4.32
CA ARG A 191 7.66 8.73 3.85
C ARG A 191 7.02 9.00 2.50
N SER A 192 7.06 8.03 1.58
CA SER A 192 6.35 8.14 0.29
C SER A 192 4.85 8.32 0.48
N ILE A 193 4.24 7.57 1.41
CA ILE A 193 2.82 7.68 1.77
C ILE A 193 2.48 9.08 2.32
N ILE A 194 3.32 9.63 3.19
CA ILE A 194 3.16 10.97 3.75
C ILE A 194 3.26 12.02 2.64
N THR A 195 4.33 11.98 1.82
CA THR A 195 4.51 12.89 0.68
C THR A 195 3.36 12.79 -0.33
N GLY A 196 2.76 11.61 -0.48
CA GLY A 196 1.58 11.37 -1.31
C GLY A 196 0.27 11.93 -0.73
N GLY A 197 0.28 12.52 0.46
CA GLY A 197 -0.89 13.13 1.10
C GLY A 197 -1.82 12.14 1.81
N TYR A 198 -1.34 10.91 2.07
CA TYR A 198 -2.15 9.86 2.71
C TYR A 198 -1.84 9.66 4.20
N GLU A 199 -1.04 10.54 4.81
CA GLU A 199 -0.66 10.48 6.24
C GLU A 199 -1.87 10.30 7.17
N GLN A 200 -2.99 10.96 6.84
CA GLN A 200 -4.21 11.00 7.64
C GLN A 200 -4.90 9.62 7.71
N LYS A 201 -4.60 8.71 6.78
CA LYS A 201 -5.10 7.34 6.79
C LYS A 201 -4.25 6.38 7.62
N LEU A 202 -2.99 6.72 7.89
CA LEU A 202 -2.03 5.81 8.48
C LEU A 202 -1.99 5.94 10.01
N VAL A 203 -2.07 4.81 10.70
CA VAL A 203 -1.93 4.71 12.16
C VAL A 203 -0.87 3.66 12.44
N LEU A 204 0.13 3.99 13.26
CA LEU A 204 1.18 3.07 13.67
C LEU A 204 0.71 2.21 14.84
N MET A 205 1.01 0.92 14.82
CA MET A 205 0.75 0.00 15.93
C MET A 205 2.08 -0.65 16.34
N PRO A 206 2.78 -0.09 17.33
CA PRO A 206 4.09 -0.57 17.75
C PRO A 206 4.02 -2.02 18.23
N GLY A 207 4.93 -2.84 17.73
CA GLY A 207 5.08 -4.24 18.13
C GLY A 207 5.89 -4.45 19.41
N TYR A 208 6.66 -3.44 19.82
CA TYR A 208 7.56 -3.48 20.98
C TYR A 208 7.40 -2.19 21.80
N ALA A 209 8.06 -2.14 22.96
CA ALA A 209 8.10 -0.93 23.80
C ALA A 209 8.68 0.28 23.04
N GLU A 210 9.67 0.05 22.18
CA GLU A 210 10.32 1.08 21.38
C GLU A 210 10.19 0.79 19.88
N MET A 211 9.86 1.82 19.11
CA MET A 211 9.90 1.76 17.65
C MET A 211 11.34 1.88 17.13
N ALA A 212 11.58 1.39 15.91
CA ALA A 212 12.85 1.59 15.23
C ALA A 212 13.16 3.09 15.03
N ALA A 213 14.45 3.42 14.99
CA ALA A 213 14.91 4.78 14.85
C ALA A 213 14.27 5.47 13.63
N GLY A 214 13.76 6.69 13.81
CA GLY A 214 13.14 7.48 12.75
C GLY A 214 11.62 7.40 12.68
N PHE A 215 10.96 6.42 13.29
CA PHE A 215 9.49 6.36 13.32
C PHE A 215 8.87 7.49 14.14
N TYR A 216 9.46 7.84 15.29
CA TYR A 216 9.00 8.97 16.12
C TYR A 216 9.02 10.30 15.36
N ALA A 217 9.98 10.49 14.44
CA ALA A 217 10.09 11.71 13.64
C ALA A 217 9.00 11.85 12.57
N LEU A 218 8.20 10.80 12.33
CA LEU A 218 7.11 10.84 11.35
C LEU A 218 5.84 11.52 11.91
N ASN A 219 5.74 11.71 13.23
CA ASN A 219 4.58 12.33 13.90
C ASN A 219 3.23 11.71 13.53
N LEU A 220 3.21 10.40 13.27
CA LEU A 220 1.99 9.66 12.94
C LEU A 220 1.24 9.23 14.21
N PRO A 221 -0.10 9.14 14.16
CA PRO A 221 -0.88 8.65 15.28
C PRO A 221 -0.52 7.19 15.60
N THR A 222 -0.54 6.85 16.88
CA THR A 222 -0.13 5.54 17.38
C THR A 222 -1.26 4.88 18.15
N LEU A 223 -1.53 3.60 17.87
CA LEU A 223 -2.44 2.74 18.62
C LEU A 223 -1.63 1.71 19.39
N ILE A 224 -1.61 1.81 20.71
CA ILE A 224 -0.95 0.86 21.60
C ILE A 224 -2.02 -0.04 22.20
N ILE A 225 -1.84 -1.36 22.06
CA ILE A 225 -2.73 -2.36 22.63
C ILE A 225 -1.94 -3.11 23.71
N PRO A 226 -2.22 -2.85 25.01
CA PRO A 226 -1.46 -3.46 26.10
C PRO A 226 -1.45 -4.98 26.00
N GLU A 227 -0.31 -5.63 26.23
CA GLU A 227 -0.17 -7.09 26.25
C GLU A 227 -0.67 -7.80 24.97
N LEU A 228 -0.68 -7.11 23.82
CA LEU A 228 -0.99 -7.76 22.55
C LEU A 228 0.24 -8.48 21.99
N PHE A 229 1.37 -7.78 22.03
CA PHE A 229 2.66 -8.24 21.52
C PHE A 229 3.62 -8.52 22.66
N GLU A 230 4.65 -9.32 22.38
CA GLU A 230 5.79 -9.40 23.27
C GLU A 230 6.61 -8.10 23.24
N PRO A 231 6.94 -7.51 24.39
CA PRO A 231 7.59 -6.20 24.45
C PRO A 231 9.07 -6.25 24.09
N GLU A 232 9.70 -7.42 24.15
CA GLU A 232 11.12 -7.63 23.89
C GLU A 232 11.37 -8.41 22.59
N LYS A 233 12.37 -7.97 21.82
CA LYS A 233 12.83 -8.68 20.61
C LYS A 233 13.55 -9.97 21.02
N PHE A 234 13.33 -11.04 20.25
CA PHE A 234 14.12 -12.26 20.40
C PHE A 234 15.57 -12.01 20.01
N ASN A 235 16.48 -12.12 20.98
CA ASN A 235 17.91 -12.09 20.72
C ASN A 235 18.33 -13.40 20.04
N THR A 236 18.35 -13.42 18.71
CA THR A 236 18.99 -14.50 17.95
C THR A 236 20.50 -14.28 17.95
N SER A 237 21.13 -14.35 19.11
CA SER A 237 22.58 -14.49 19.18
C SER A 237 22.91 -15.83 18.52
N THR A 238 23.48 -15.79 17.32
CA THR A 238 24.13 -16.96 16.74
C THR A 238 25.15 -17.45 17.77
N PRO A 239 25.12 -18.73 18.19
CA PRO A 239 26.19 -19.24 19.04
C PRO A 239 27.48 -19.11 18.23
N THR A 240 28.32 -18.17 18.65
CA THR A 240 29.67 -18.04 18.10
C THR A 240 30.38 -19.30 18.55
N PHE A 241 30.52 -20.28 17.65
CA PHE A 241 31.40 -21.41 17.90
C PHE A 241 32.78 -20.83 18.25
N PRO A 242 33.38 -21.19 19.40
CA PRO A 242 34.70 -20.69 19.72
C PRO A 242 35.67 -21.10 18.60
N LEU A 243 36.27 -20.11 17.94
CA LEU A 243 37.39 -20.35 17.05
C LEU A 243 38.48 -21.05 17.88
N VAL A 244 38.83 -22.27 17.50
CA VAL A 244 39.99 -22.98 18.05
C VAL A 244 41.23 -22.09 17.82
N PRO A 245 42.04 -21.77 18.85
CA PRO A 245 43.26 -20.99 18.67
C PRO A 245 44.32 -21.82 17.91
N PRO A 246 45.08 -21.25 16.97
CA PRO A 246 46.19 -21.94 16.33
C PRO A 246 47.40 -21.97 17.28
N GLY A 247 47.64 -23.12 17.91
CA GLY A 247 48.87 -23.38 18.65
C GLY A 247 49.73 -24.40 17.90
N LEU A 248 50.84 -23.95 17.30
CA LEU A 248 52.00 -24.81 17.03
C LEU A 248 52.77 -25.05 18.34
N PRO A 249 53.41 -26.23 18.46
CA PRO A 249 54.87 -26.20 18.49
C PRO A 249 55.52 -27.26 17.59
N THR A 250 56.63 -26.82 16.99
CA THR A 250 57.72 -27.58 16.39
C THR A 250 58.44 -28.48 17.41
N ASP A 251 58.79 -29.74 17.07
CA ASP A 251 60.20 -30.15 17.03
C ASP A 251 60.51 -31.52 16.33
N GLN A 252 61.53 -31.45 15.48
CA GLN A 252 62.64 -32.40 15.19
C GLN A 252 62.43 -33.90 14.83
N ALA A 253 62.56 -34.15 13.52
CA ALA A 253 63.57 -34.97 12.81
C ALA A 253 64.04 -36.36 13.32
N ARG A 254 63.80 -37.39 12.49
CA ARG A 254 64.82 -38.40 12.07
C ARG A 254 64.47 -39.03 10.70
N PRO A 255 65.44 -39.33 9.80
CA PRO A 255 65.16 -39.65 8.38
C PRO A 255 65.33 -41.13 7.98
N ARG A 256 64.87 -41.42 6.74
CA ARG A 256 64.99 -42.60 5.85
C ARG A 256 63.78 -43.55 5.91
N SER A 257 63.17 -44.01 4.80
CA SER A 257 63.66 -44.19 3.42
C SER A 257 62.53 -44.19 2.37
N ILE A 258 62.92 -43.85 1.15
CA ILE A 258 62.16 -43.74 -0.10
C ILE A 258 61.70 -45.12 -0.63
N THR A 259 60.50 -45.18 -1.22
CA THR A 259 60.12 -45.96 -2.44
C THR A 259 58.67 -45.59 -2.82
N THR A 260 58.47 -44.62 -3.72
CA THR A 260 58.13 -44.76 -5.15
C THR A 260 56.78 -45.41 -5.49
N SER A 261 55.77 -44.57 -5.79
CA SER A 261 54.90 -44.59 -6.99
C SER A 261 53.78 -43.55 -6.77
N SER A 262 53.85 -42.34 -7.34
CA SER A 262 53.25 -41.90 -8.62
C SER A 262 51.77 -42.30 -8.77
N ALA A 263 50.80 -41.50 -9.14
CA ALA A 263 50.55 -40.09 -9.49
C ALA A 263 49.02 -40.09 -9.82
N GLY A 264 48.19 -39.06 -9.76
CA GLY A 264 48.28 -37.66 -9.44
C GLY A 264 46.85 -37.13 -9.24
N SER A 265 46.75 -36.00 -8.56
CA SER A 265 45.52 -35.29 -8.16
C SER A 265 45.02 -34.35 -9.28
N PRO A 266 44.10 -33.39 -9.03
CA PRO A 266 42.69 -33.48 -8.61
C PRO A 266 41.78 -32.59 -9.50
N LYS A 267 40.45 -32.49 -9.25
CA LYS A 267 39.67 -31.23 -9.32
C LYS A 267 38.18 -31.35 -8.93
N LEU A 268 37.66 -30.21 -8.45
CA LEU A 268 36.36 -29.88 -7.84
C LEU A 268 35.10 -30.22 -8.68
N PRO A 269 33.89 -30.22 -8.07
CA PRO A 269 32.66 -29.94 -8.80
C PRO A 269 32.14 -28.51 -8.55
N GLN A 270 32.02 -27.77 -9.65
CA GLN A 270 31.19 -26.58 -9.78
C GLN A 270 29.90 -26.93 -10.54
N SER A 271 28.80 -26.32 -10.09
CA SER A 271 27.64 -25.82 -10.84
C SER A 271 26.81 -26.75 -11.75
N TYR A 272 25.55 -26.81 -11.34
CA TYR A 272 24.29 -27.17 -11.98
C TYR A 272 24.04 -26.44 -13.31
N THR A 273 23.76 -27.21 -14.37
CA THR A 273 22.92 -26.78 -15.51
C THR A 273 21.99 -27.90 -15.96
N ALA A 274 20.81 -27.47 -16.39
CA ALA A 274 19.63 -28.25 -16.69
C ALA A 274 19.77 -29.19 -17.91
N VAL A 275 19.06 -30.32 -17.87
CA VAL A 275 18.69 -31.07 -19.08
C VAL A 275 17.20 -31.41 -19.02
N VAL A 276 16.49 -30.87 -20.01
CA VAL A 276 15.12 -31.19 -20.39
C VAL A 276 15.11 -32.55 -21.07
N GLN A 277 14.31 -33.51 -20.58
CA GLN A 277 13.80 -34.64 -21.39
C GLN A 277 12.40 -35.06 -20.93
N THR A 278 11.47 -35.06 -21.89
CA THR A 278 10.28 -35.93 -21.96
C THR A 278 10.31 -36.56 -23.37
N PRO A 279 9.49 -37.58 -23.74
CA PRO A 279 8.40 -38.23 -22.99
C PRO A 279 8.38 -39.78 -23.09
N ALA A 280 7.53 -40.44 -22.29
CA ALA A 280 6.76 -41.63 -22.71
C ALA A 280 5.63 -41.94 -21.71
N THR A 281 4.39 -42.04 -22.23
CA THR A 281 3.23 -42.71 -21.60
C THR A 281 2.97 -43.99 -22.40
N PRO A 282 2.40 -45.07 -21.82
CA PRO A 282 0.93 -45.19 -21.84
C PRO A 282 0.31 -45.94 -20.65
N GLY A 283 -0.94 -45.61 -20.31
CA GLY A 283 -1.76 -46.41 -19.40
C GLY A 283 -3.08 -45.73 -19.04
N ALA A 284 -4.13 -46.05 -19.79
CA ALA A 284 -5.46 -45.45 -19.74
C ALA A 284 -6.30 -45.93 -18.54
N TYR A 285 -7.12 -45.04 -17.96
CA TYR A 285 -8.45 -45.39 -17.44
C TYR A 285 -9.48 -44.27 -17.66
N ARG A 286 -10.39 -44.59 -18.58
CA ARG A 286 -11.84 -44.39 -18.64
C ARG A 286 -12.49 -43.09 -18.12
N ARG A 287 -13.11 -42.45 -19.11
CA ARG A 287 -13.99 -41.29 -19.18
C ARG A 287 -15.35 -41.51 -18.48
N SER A 288 -15.83 -40.53 -17.72
CA SER A 288 -17.25 -40.27 -17.50
C SER A 288 -17.52 -38.78 -17.22
N SER A 289 -18.30 -38.14 -18.07
CA SER A 289 -18.99 -36.85 -17.88
C SER A 289 -20.11 -36.79 -18.93
N PRO A 290 -21.13 -35.89 -18.87
CA PRO A 290 -21.50 -34.90 -17.83
C PRO A 290 -23.02 -34.84 -17.51
N THR A 291 -23.41 -34.14 -16.43
CA THR A 291 -24.74 -33.50 -16.33
C THR A 291 -24.59 -31.99 -16.27
N GLN A 292 -25.30 -31.34 -17.19
CA GLN A 292 -25.26 -29.92 -17.55
C GLN A 292 -25.73 -28.99 -16.42
N ARG A 293 -24.94 -27.96 -16.12
CA ARG A 293 -25.46 -26.65 -15.68
C ARG A 293 -24.99 -25.60 -16.68
N LYS A 294 -25.95 -24.92 -17.30
CA LYS A 294 -25.76 -23.89 -18.33
C LYS A 294 -24.84 -22.76 -17.82
N ALA A 295 -23.69 -22.59 -18.46
CA ALA A 295 -22.89 -21.38 -18.35
C ALA A 295 -23.65 -20.22 -19.03
N ARG A 296 -23.78 -19.09 -18.33
CA ARG A 296 -24.35 -17.87 -18.93
C ARG A 296 -23.31 -17.27 -19.87
N HIS A 297 -23.74 -17.00 -21.10
CA HIS A 297 -22.96 -16.32 -22.13
C HIS A 297 -22.64 -14.89 -21.66
N ILE A 298 -21.36 -14.56 -21.49
CA ILE A 298 -20.89 -13.20 -21.27
C ILE A 298 -20.72 -12.57 -22.66
N ASP A 299 -21.46 -11.51 -22.92
CA ASP A 299 -21.40 -10.75 -24.16
C ASP A 299 -20.20 -9.78 -24.12
N PRO A 300 -19.18 -9.96 -24.98
CA PRO A 300 -17.99 -9.10 -25.01
C PRO A 300 -18.28 -7.67 -25.49
N SER A 301 -19.48 -7.37 -25.97
CA SER A 301 -19.88 -6.01 -26.39
C SER A 301 -20.37 -5.09 -25.25
N LYS A 302 -20.46 -5.59 -24.01
CA LYS A 302 -20.94 -4.81 -22.84
C LYS A 302 -19.85 -4.32 -21.86
N VAL A 303 -18.57 -4.36 -22.24
CA VAL A 303 -17.52 -3.70 -21.46
C VAL A 303 -17.57 -2.20 -21.76
N ARG A 304 -18.25 -1.42 -20.91
CA ARG A 304 -18.12 0.04 -20.92
C ARG A 304 -16.69 0.40 -20.52
N SER A 305 -15.87 0.63 -21.53
CA SER A 305 -14.61 1.36 -21.42
C SER A 305 -14.94 2.77 -20.93
N VAL A 306 -14.72 3.04 -19.64
CA VAL A 306 -14.68 4.42 -19.14
C VAL A 306 -13.24 4.86 -19.27
N ARG A 307 -12.93 5.40 -20.44
CA ARG A 307 -11.63 5.96 -20.79
C ARG A 307 -11.36 7.18 -19.91
N LEU A 308 -10.29 7.10 -19.14
CA LEU A 308 -9.80 8.09 -18.18
C LEU A 308 -9.11 9.26 -18.91
N GLU A 309 -9.79 9.94 -19.83
CA GLU A 309 -9.21 11.09 -20.58
C GLU A 309 -9.74 12.46 -20.16
N MET A 310 -10.70 12.51 -19.23
CA MET A 310 -11.35 13.77 -18.85
C MET A 310 -10.66 14.55 -17.72
N VAL A 311 -9.62 13.99 -17.09
CA VAL A 311 -8.97 14.61 -15.91
C VAL A 311 -7.82 15.55 -16.30
N VAL A 312 -7.20 15.37 -17.48
CA VAL A 312 -6.05 16.19 -17.90
C VAL A 312 -6.51 17.53 -18.52
N ALA A 313 -7.62 17.54 -19.27
CA ALA A 313 -8.11 18.76 -19.92
C ALA A 313 -8.65 19.83 -18.95
N THR A 314 -9.15 19.43 -17.79
CA THR A 314 -9.73 20.35 -16.79
C THR A 314 -8.68 21.06 -15.94
N ALA A 315 -7.51 20.44 -15.74
CA ALA A 315 -6.41 21.07 -15.01
C ALA A 315 -5.79 22.24 -15.81
N THR A 316 -5.66 22.07 -17.12
CA THR A 316 -5.12 23.08 -18.03
C THR A 316 -6.04 24.31 -18.13
N SER A 317 -7.36 24.09 -18.20
CA SER A 317 -8.35 25.19 -18.24
C SER A 317 -8.39 26.01 -16.95
N ALA A 318 -8.23 25.36 -15.79
CA ALA A 318 -8.19 26.05 -14.49
C ALA A 318 -6.87 26.81 -14.25
N GLN A 319 -5.76 26.37 -14.84
CA GLN A 319 -4.48 27.10 -14.80
C GLN A 319 -4.48 28.32 -15.74
N ILE A 320 -5.11 28.23 -16.91
CA ILE A 320 -5.27 29.36 -17.85
C ILE A 320 -6.16 30.45 -17.24
N LEU A 321 -7.22 30.09 -16.51
CA LEU A 321 -8.06 31.08 -15.81
C LEU A 321 -7.37 31.71 -14.59
N LYS A 322 -6.47 31.00 -13.92
CA LYS A 322 -5.67 31.56 -12.81
C LYS A 322 -4.54 32.48 -13.27
N SER A 323 -3.92 32.23 -14.44
CA SER A 323 -2.87 33.11 -14.98
C SER A 323 -3.44 34.41 -15.55
N ALA A 324 -4.66 34.40 -16.10
CA ALA A 324 -5.33 35.60 -16.59
C ALA A 324 -5.81 36.56 -15.47
N PHE A 325 -6.01 36.06 -14.25
CA PHE A 325 -6.47 36.86 -13.10
C PHE A 325 -5.34 37.37 -12.19
N ILE A 326 -4.09 36.92 -12.38
CA ILE A 326 -2.94 37.28 -11.51
C ILE A 326 -1.95 38.24 -12.22
N THR A 327 -2.23 38.70 -13.44
CA THR A 327 -1.48 39.80 -14.05
C THR A 327 -2.09 41.16 -13.69
N LYS A 328 -1.21 42.06 -13.24
CA LYS A 328 -1.46 43.39 -12.65
C LYS A 328 -2.62 44.19 -13.25
N PRO A 329 -3.29 45.05 -12.45
CA PRO A 329 -4.38 45.91 -12.93
C PRO A 329 -3.79 46.97 -13.85
N GLY A 330 -3.94 46.80 -15.16
CA GLY A 330 -3.61 47.83 -16.14
C GLY A 330 -2.90 47.33 -17.38
N ARG A 331 -3.62 46.62 -18.26
CA ARG A 331 -3.52 46.63 -19.73
C ARG A 331 -4.16 45.36 -20.30
N ALA A 332 -5.48 45.40 -20.50
CA ALA A 332 -6.16 44.61 -21.51
C ALA A 332 -7.41 45.40 -21.87
N ASN A 333 -7.27 46.33 -22.80
CA ASN A 333 -8.34 47.25 -23.19
C ASN A 333 -8.99 46.85 -24.52
N SER A 334 -8.73 45.64 -25.03
CA SER A 334 -9.38 45.18 -26.25
C SER A 334 -9.69 43.67 -26.25
N LEU A 335 -10.80 43.32 -26.91
CA LEU A 335 -11.21 41.93 -27.20
C LEU A 335 -10.21 41.19 -28.11
N GLU A 336 -9.27 41.89 -28.75
CA GLU A 336 -8.18 41.25 -29.50
C GLU A 336 -7.10 40.68 -28.59
N ASP A 337 -6.76 41.37 -27.49
CA ASP A 337 -5.74 40.89 -26.53
C ASP A 337 -6.15 39.53 -25.90
N LEU A 338 -7.47 39.33 -25.68
CA LEU A 338 -8.04 38.09 -25.18
C LEU A 338 -8.11 36.98 -26.25
N ARG A 339 -8.28 37.34 -27.53
CA ARG A 339 -8.24 36.38 -28.65
C ARG A 339 -6.82 35.89 -28.92
N GLU A 340 -5.82 36.77 -28.90
CA GLU A 340 -4.41 36.39 -29.06
C GLU A 340 -3.91 35.49 -27.92
N ALA A 341 -4.32 35.76 -26.67
CA ALA A 341 -3.97 34.92 -25.53
C ALA A 341 -4.58 33.50 -25.63
N MET A 342 -5.80 33.36 -26.15
CA MET A 342 -6.41 32.04 -26.38
C MET A 342 -5.77 31.30 -27.55
N GLN A 343 -5.34 32.01 -28.60
CA GLN A 343 -4.73 31.41 -29.79
C GLN A 343 -3.28 30.99 -29.57
N ALA A 344 -2.54 31.70 -28.70
CA ALA A 344 -1.20 31.32 -28.26
C ALA A 344 -1.18 30.06 -27.36
N GLY A 345 -2.26 29.82 -26.59
CA GLY A 345 -2.40 28.61 -25.78
C GLY A 345 -2.68 27.33 -26.59
N MET A 346 -3.19 27.45 -27.81
CA MET A 346 -3.49 26.31 -28.70
C MET A 346 -2.29 25.84 -29.55
N HIS A 347 -1.21 26.61 -29.65
CA HIS A 347 -0.03 26.26 -30.45
C HIS A 347 1.19 25.81 -29.63
N ALA A 348 1.02 25.65 -28.31
CA ALA A 348 2.07 25.17 -27.41
C ALA A 348 1.88 23.69 -26.98
N GLU A 349 1.18 22.90 -27.80
CA GLU A 349 1.18 21.42 -27.77
C GLU A 349 2.08 20.84 -28.86
#